data_AF-A0A2P4SAP8-F1
#
_entry.id   AF-A0A2P4SAP8-F1
#
_cell.length_a   1.000
_cell.length_b   1.000
_cell.length_c   1.000
_cell.angle_alpha   90.00
_cell.angle_beta   90.00
_cell.angle_gamma   90.00
#
_symmetry.space_group_name_H-M   'P 1'
#
loop_
_entity.id
_entity.type
_entity.pdbx_description
1 polymer ?
#
loop_
_entity_poly.entity_id
_entity_poly.type
_entity_poly.pdbx_seq_one_letter_code
_entity_poly.pdbx_strand_id
1 'polypeptide(L)'
;MSLCPQRRNIHINDNVLHSAYECGVQKVVSCLSTCIFPDKTTYPIDESMIHNGPPHSSNFGYSYAKRMIDVQNRGYFEQHGCRFTAVIPTNVFGPHDNFNIEDGHVLPGLIHKVYLAKQNGSALTVWGTGKPRRQFIYSLFDTTKADGQFKKTASNAKLRHYLPNFQFTPFRQAVKETCTWFSTNYASARK
;
A
#
# COMPACT_ATOMS: atom_id res chain seq x y z
N MET A 1 -22.55 -9.40 11.53
CA MET A 1 -22.49 -8.71 10.22
C MET A 1 -21.08 -8.17 9.99
N SER A 2 -20.53 -8.28 8.79
CA SER A 2 -19.33 -7.54 8.40
C SER A 2 -19.69 -6.07 8.16
N LEU A 3 -18.92 -5.13 8.71
CA LEU A 3 -19.13 -3.70 8.47
C LEU A 3 -18.62 -3.32 7.09
N CYS A 4 -19.41 -2.54 6.34
CA CYS A 4 -19.05 -2.04 5.01
C CYS A 4 -17.65 -1.38 5.04
N PRO A 5 -16.68 -1.84 4.21
CA PRO A 5 -15.32 -1.31 4.21
C PRO A 5 -15.23 0.20 3.98
N GLN A 6 -16.12 0.76 3.14
CA GLN A 6 -16.23 2.20 2.90
C GLN A 6 -16.52 2.95 4.20
N ARG A 7 -17.64 2.61 4.87
CA ARG A 7 -18.07 3.26 6.12
C ARG A 7 -16.98 3.16 7.20
N ARG A 8 -16.41 1.96 7.41
CA ARG A 8 -15.36 1.78 8.42
C ARG A 8 -14.13 2.64 8.13
N ASN A 9 -13.67 2.71 6.88
CA ASN A 9 -12.50 3.54 6.54
C ASN A 9 -12.82 5.05 6.64
N ILE A 10 -14.01 5.50 6.22
CA ILE A 10 -14.40 6.91 6.36
C ILE A 10 -14.39 7.33 7.84
N HIS A 11 -15.06 6.58 8.72
CA HIS A 11 -15.07 6.88 10.16
C HIS A 11 -13.66 6.89 10.78
N ILE A 12 -12.77 5.98 10.37
CA ILE A 12 -11.38 5.97 10.88
C ILE A 12 -10.60 7.20 10.40
N ASN A 13 -10.74 7.56 9.12
CA ASN A 13 -10.03 8.71 8.54
C ASN A 13 -10.51 10.02 9.15
N ASP A 14 -11.83 10.19 9.28
CA ASP A 14 -12.52 11.35 9.83
C ASP A 14 -12.12 11.58 11.30
N ASN A 15 -12.31 10.59 12.17
CA ASN A 15 -11.90 10.65 13.57
C ASN A 15 -10.40 11.02 13.72
N VAL A 16 -9.51 10.39 12.95
CA VAL A 16 -8.06 10.63 13.07
C VAL A 16 -7.66 12.02 12.58
N LEU A 17 -8.24 12.51 11.49
CA LEU A 17 -7.93 13.85 10.96
C LEU A 17 -8.55 14.96 11.81
N HIS A 18 -9.78 14.77 12.31
CA HIS A 18 -10.44 15.75 13.17
C HIS A 18 -9.77 15.85 14.54
N SER A 19 -9.53 14.73 15.24
CA SER A 19 -8.84 14.77 16.52
C SER A 19 -7.38 15.25 16.40
N ALA A 20 -6.72 15.06 15.25
CA ALA A 20 -5.41 15.68 14.99
C ALA A 20 -5.50 17.21 14.83
N TYR A 21 -6.58 17.71 14.22
CA TYR A 21 -6.86 19.15 14.14
C TYR A 21 -7.18 19.74 15.52
N GLU A 22 -8.09 19.13 16.29
CA GLU A 22 -8.44 19.56 17.65
C GLU A 22 -7.23 19.56 18.59
N CYS A 23 -6.33 18.57 18.48
CA CYS A 23 -5.09 18.51 19.25
C CYS A 23 -3.96 19.43 18.73
N GLY A 24 -4.20 20.27 17.71
CA GLY A 24 -3.20 21.21 17.18
C GLY A 24 -2.00 20.54 16.49
N VAL A 25 -2.17 19.35 15.90
CA VAL A 25 -1.08 18.59 15.27
C VAL A 25 -0.53 19.32 14.05
N GLN A 26 0.72 19.76 14.13
CA GLN A 26 1.39 20.60 13.11
C GLN A 26 1.44 20.00 11.69
N LYS A 27 1.38 18.67 11.56
CA LYS A 27 1.42 17.94 10.29
C LYS A 27 0.87 16.52 10.46
N VAL A 28 -0.01 16.09 9.55
CA VAL A 28 -0.44 14.69 9.42
C VAL A 28 0.00 14.16 8.06
N VAL A 29 0.53 12.93 8.03
CA VAL A 29 0.90 12.23 6.79
C VAL A 29 0.09 10.93 6.71
N SER A 30 -1.01 10.97 5.99
CA SER A 30 -1.88 9.81 5.78
C SER A 30 -1.33 8.85 4.73
N CYS A 31 -1.79 7.58 4.79
CA CYS A 31 -1.40 6.54 3.85
C CYS A 31 -2.55 6.20 2.88
N LEU A 32 -2.34 6.47 1.58
CA LEU A 32 -3.23 6.14 0.47
C LEU A 32 -2.86 4.78 -0.16
N SER A 33 -3.39 4.46 -1.34
CA SER A 33 -2.98 3.28 -2.12
C SER A 33 -3.19 3.52 -3.62
N THR A 34 -2.35 2.97 -4.49
CA THR A 34 -2.61 3.05 -5.95
C THR A 34 -3.83 2.28 -6.46
N CYS A 35 -4.57 1.57 -5.60
CA CYS A 35 -5.90 1.09 -5.99
C CYS A 35 -6.94 2.22 -6.10
N ILE A 36 -6.67 3.42 -5.57
CA ILE A 36 -7.61 4.56 -5.63
C ILE A 36 -7.71 5.21 -7.02
N PHE A 37 -6.70 5.03 -7.88
CA PHE A 37 -6.66 5.68 -9.18
C PHE A 37 -7.79 5.21 -10.10
N PRO A 38 -8.17 6.02 -11.12
CA PRO A 38 -9.19 5.64 -12.09
C PRO A 38 -8.84 4.32 -12.79
N ASP A 39 -9.86 3.50 -13.05
CA ASP A 39 -9.67 2.20 -13.73
C ASP A 39 -9.28 2.37 -15.20
N LYS A 40 -10.05 3.22 -15.90
CA LYS A 40 -9.76 3.69 -17.25
C LYS A 40 -8.91 4.96 -17.14
N THR A 41 -7.61 4.83 -17.41
CA THR A 41 -6.62 5.90 -17.25
C THR A 41 -5.47 5.76 -18.23
N THR A 42 -4.78 6.86 -18.53
CA THR A 42 -3.48 6.87 -19.21
C THR A 42 -2.34 6.48 -18.25
N TYR A 43 -1.17 6.15 -18.80
CA TYR A 43 0.01 5.73 -18.03
C TYR A 43 1.27 6.47 -18.48
N PRO A 44 2.23 6.76 -17.56
CA PRO A 44 2.19 6.47 -16.12
C PRO A 44 1.19 7.38 -15.38
N ILE A 45 0.55 6.86 -14.32
CA ILE A 45 -0.33 7.69 -13.47
C ILE A 45 0.50 8.52 -12.48
N ASP A 46 0.20 9.81 -12.33
CA ASP A 46 0.79 10.69 -11.33
C ASP A 46 -0.25 11.20 -10.30
N GLU A 47 0.19 11.94 -9.29
CA GLU A 47 -0.68 12.33 -8.16
C GLU A 47 -1.73 13.40 -8.51
N SER A 48 -1.70 14.00 -9.71
CA SER A 48 -2.81 14.84 -10.20
C SER A 48 -4.03 14.00 -10.62
N MET A 49 -3.80 12.75 -11.01
CA MET A 49 -4.79 11.91 -11.70
C MET A 49 -5.75 11.17 -10.74
N ILE A 50 -5.64 11.37 -9.42
CA ILE A 50 -6.33 10.60 -8.37
C ILE A 50 -7.84 10.55 -8.59
N HIS A 51 -8.44 11.67 -8.98
CA HIS A 51 -9.90 11.83 -9.08
C HIS A 51 -10.46 11.75 -10.50
N ASN A 52 -9.61 11.54 -11.51
CA ASN A 52 -9.94 11.70 -12.94
C ASN A 52 -10.72 10.49 -13.51
N GLY A 53 -11.85 10.15 -12.89
CA GLY A 53 -12.69 8.99 -13.22
C GLY A 53 -12.83 7.98 -12.06
N PRO A 54 -13.75 7.00 -12.17
CA PRO A 54 -14.03 6.04 -11.09
C PRO A 54 -12.91 5.00 -10.92
N PRO A 55 -12.66 4.52 -9.68
CA PRO A 55 -11.74 3.41 -9.42
C PRO A 55 -12.35 2.06 -9.86
N HIS A 56 -11.53 1.00 -9.89
CA HIS A 56 -11.99 -0.33 -10.25
C HIS A 56 -13.09 -0.85 -9.32
N SER A 57 -14.11 -1.52 -9.89
CA SER A 57 -15.33 -1.91 -9.19
C SER A 57 -15.08 -2.89 -8.03
N SER A 58 -14.10 -3.79 -8.13
CA SER A 58 -13.88 -4.85 -7.13
C SER A 58 -13.52 -4.36 -5.72
N ASN A 59 -13.11 -3.10 -5.55
CA ASN A 59 -12.82 -2.52 -4.24
C ASN A 59 -13.28 -1.06 -4.07
N PHE A 60 -14.25 -0.61 -4.89
CA PHE A 60 -14.62 0.80 -5.02
C PHE A 60 -14.85 1.51 -3.67
N GLY A 61 -15.52 0.86 -2.71
CA GLY A 61 -15.82 1.44 -1.40
C GLY A 61 -14.57 1.77 -0.56
N TYR A 62 -13.55 0.91 -0.58
CA TYR A 62 -12.25 1.21 0.03
C TYR A 62 -11.54 2.34 -0.73
N SER A 63 -11.54 2.25 -2.06
CA SER A 63 -10.86 3.20 -2.95
C SER A 63 -11.40 4.62 -2.82
N TYR A 64 -12.72 4.81 -2.76
CA TYR A 64 -13.35 6.11 -2.46
C TYR A 64 -13.09 6.58 -1.03
N ALA A 65 -13.19 5.71 -0.02
CA ALA A 65 -12.88 6.08 1.36
C ALA A 65 -11.44 6.59 1.52
N LYS A 66 -10.48 6.04 0.77
CA LYS A 66 -9.12 6.57 0.68
C LYS A 66 -9.02 7.87 -0.12
N ARG A 67 -9.73 8.03 -1.26
CA ARG A 67 -9.79 9.33 -1.98
C ARG A 67 -10.27 10.48 -1.09
N MET A 68 -11.21 10.22 -0.17
CA MET A 68 -11.73 11.26 0.73
C MET A 68 -10.69 11.79 1.74
N ILE A 69 -9.56 11.09 1.96
CA ILE A 69 -8.43 11.64 2.74
C ILE A 69 -7.81 12.84 2.02
N ASP A 70 -7.58 12.75 0.72
CA ASP A 70 -7.02 13.86 -0.07
C ASP A 70 -7.98 15.05 -0.15
N VAL A 71 -9.29 14.79 -0.19
CA VAL A 71 -10.32 15.85 -0.09
C VAL A 71 -10.29 16.53 1.28
N GLN A 72 -10.26 15.75 2.38
CA GLN A 72 -10.15 16.30 3.74
C GLN A 72 -8.86 17.10 3.93
N ASN A 73 -7.71 16.57 3.50
CA ASN A 73 -6.42 17.26 3.58
C ASN A 73 -6.46 18.65 2.93
N ARG A 74 -7.11 18.76 1.76
CA ARG A 74 -7.30 20.04 1.05
C ARG A 74 -8.23 20.97 1.81
N GLY A 75 -9.38 20.48 2.29
CA GLY A 75 -10.34 21.29 3.07
C GLY A 75 -9.74 21.82 4.38
N TYR A 76 -9.05 20.98 5.15
CA TYR A 76 -8.34 21.40 6.37
C TYR A 76 -7.22 22.42 6.08
N PHE A 77 -6.55 22.33 4.92
CA PHE A 77 -5.57 23.34 4.50
C PHE A 77 -6.24 24.67 4.10
N GLU A 78 -7.33 24.61 3.33
CA GLU A 78 -8.07 25.77 2.81
C GLU A 78 -8.79 26.55 3.93
N GLN A 79 -9.42 25.86 4.87
CA GLN A 79 -10.20 26.48 5.95
C GLN A 79 -9.36 26.85 7.19
N HIS A 80 -8.28 26.11 7.46
CA HIS A 80 -7.54 26.20 8.73
C HIS A 80 -6.01 26.24 8.58
N GLY A 81 -5.46 26.23 7.36
CA GLY A 81 -4.01 26.23 7.12
C GLY A 81 -3.30 24.93 7.52
N CYS A 82 -4.03 23.88 7.91
CA CYS A 82 -3.47 22.65 8.45
C CYS A 82 -2.61 21.92 7.42
N ARG A 83 -1.39 21.54 7.82
CA ARG A 83 -0.41 20.87 6.93
C ARG A 83 -0.68 19.37 6.82
N PHE A 84 -1.90 19.00 6.50
CA PHE A 84 -2.30 17.61 6.33
C PHE A 84 -2.00 17.17 4.88
N THR A 85 -1.39 16.00 4.73
CA THR A 85 -0.94 15.47 3.43
C THR A 85 -0.99 13.95 3.42
N ALA A 86 -0.64 13.33 2.30
CA ALA A 86 -0.62 11.88 2.18
C ALA A 86 0.44 11.36 1.20
N VAL A 87 0.93 10.16 1.48
CA VAL A 87 1.77 9.38 0.56
C VAL A 87 0.91 8.36 -0.18
N ILE A 88 1.23 8.08 -1.45
CA ILE A 88 0.55 7.05 -2.26
C ILE A 88 1.47 5.85 -2.48
N PRO A 89 1.58 4.92 -1.50
CA PRO A 89 2.22 3.65 -1.74
C PRO A 89 1.41 2.81 -2.75
N THR A 90 2.14 2.06 -3.56
CA THR A 90 1.66 1.11 -4.54
C THR A 90 1.17 -0.22 -3.94
N ASN A 91 2.01 -1.22 -3.66
CA ASN A 91 1.62 -2.54 -3.10
C ASN A 91 2.68 -2.98 -2.08
N VAL A 92 2.37 -3.39 -0.84
CA VAL A 92 3.41 -3.72 0.17
C VAL A 92 3.88 -5.18 0.06
N PHE A 93 5.16 -5.44 0.38
CA PHE A 93 5.63 -6.72 0.93
C PHE A 93 6.82 -6.51 1.90
N GLY A 94 7.02 -7.44 2.83
CA GLY A 94 8.15 -7.44 3.77
C GLY A 94 7.90 -8.33 4.99
N PRO A 95 8.77 -8.27 6.01
CA PRO A 95 8.49 -8.79 7.36
C PRO A 95 7.13 -8.31 7.91
N HIS A 96 6.51 -9.11 8.78
CA HIS A 96 5.24 -8.81 9.48
C HIS A 96 3.97 -8.57 8.61
N ASP A 97 4.05 -8.73 7.29
CA ASP A 97 2.90 -8.68 6.36
C ASP A 97 1.87 -9.80 6.63
N ASN A 98 0.74 -9.79 5.92
CA ASN A 98 -0.25 -10.87 5.96
C ASN A 98 0.12 -11.97 4.96
N PHE A 99 0.64 -13.09 5.45
CA PHE A 99 0.99 -14.27 4.66
C PHE A 99 -0.17 -15.27 4.52
N ASN A 100 -1.38 -14.91 4.97
CA ASN A 100 -2.57 -15.72 4.70
C ASN A 100 -2.78 -15.90 3.18
N ILE A 101 -3.24 -17.08 2.78
CA ILE A 101 -3.30 -17.48 1.37
C ILE A 101 -4.52 -16.90 0.63
N GLU A 102 -5.59 -16.58 1.35
CA GLU A 102 -6.84 -16.03 0.80
C GLU A 102 -6.94 -14.50 1.03
N ASP A 103 -6.67 -14.05 2.26
CA ASP A 103 -6.74 -12.63 2.69
C ASP A 103 -5.42 -11.86 2.53
N GLY A 104 -4.33 -12.52 2.11
CA GLY A 104 -3.01 -11.92 1.98
C GLY A 104 -2.79 -11.18 0.67
N HIS A 105 -1.77 -10.32 0.64
CA HIS A 105 -1.32 -9.73 -0.61
C HIS A 105 -0.64 -10.81 -1.50
N VAL A 106 -0.66 -10.59 -2.82
CA VAL A 106 -0.19 -11.58 -3.80
C VAL A 106 1.25 -12.07 -3.58
N LEU A 107 2.16 -11.24 -3.04
CA LEU A 107 3.55 -11.64 -2.81
C LEU A 107 3.76 -12.41 -1.49
N PRO A 108 3.33 -11.95 -0.29
CA PRO A 108 3.41 -12.78 0.91
C PRO A 108 2.58 -14.08 0.78
N GLY A 109 1.42 -14.05 0.12
CA GLY A 109 0.65 -15.27 -0.19
C GLY A 109 1.41 -16.24 -1.13
N LEU A 110 2.18 -15.74 -2.09
CA LEU A 110 3.08 -16.58 -2.91
C LEU A 110 4.25 -17.15 -2.10
N ILE A 111 4.82 -16.38 -1.18
CA ILE A 111 5.89 -16.85 -0.27
C ILE A 111 5.37 -18.01 0.58
N HIS A 112 4.16 -17.90 1.13
CA HIS A 112 3.53 -18.98 1.89
C HIS A 112 3.20 -20.21 1.03
N LYS A 113 2.67 -20.02 -0.20
CA LYS A 113 2.44 -21.13 -1.14
C LYS A 113 3.73 -21.87 -1.51
N VAL A 114 4.85 -21.16 -1.71
CA VAL A 114 6.17 -21.76 -1.95
C VAL A 114 6.68 -22.52 -0.72
N TYR A 115 6.49 -21.98 0.48
CA TYR A 115 6.86 -22.63 1.73
C TYR A 115 6.13 -23.97 1.93
N LEU A 116 4.80 -23.99 1.80
CA LEU A 116 4.00 -25.20 1.90
C LEU A 116 4.32 -26.21 0.78
N ALA A 117 4.47 -25.76 -0.46
CA ALA A 117 4.84 -26.63 -1.58
C ALA A 117 6.18 -27.33 -1.34
N LYS A 118 7.16 -26.62 -0.76
CA LYS A 118 8.47 -27.21 -0.39
C LYS A 118 8.36 -28.21 0.76
N GLN A 119 7.51 -27.97 1.76
CA GLN A 119 7.30 -28.92 2.86
C GLN A 119 6.56 -30.18 2.42
N ASN A 120 5.55 -30.04 1.56
CA ASN A 120 4.66 -31.13 1.16
C ASN A 120 5.13 -31.87 -0.11
N GLY A 121 6.22 -31.44 -0.74
CA GLY A 121 6.70 -31.99 -2.02
C GLY A 121 5.75 -31.73 -3.21
N SER A 122 4.85 -30.75 -3.10
CA SER A 122 3.79 -30.50 -4.08
C SER A 122 4.19 -29.47 -5.14
N ALA A 123 3.43 -29.42 -6.25
CA ALA A 123 3.54 -28.33 -7.22
C ALA A 123 3.10 -26.98 -6.62
N LEU A 124 3.61 -25.89 -7.19
CA LEU A 124 3.22 -24.52 -6.85
C LEU A 124 2.08 -24.03 -7.75
N THR A 125 0.88 -23.85 -7.19
CA THR A 125 -0.27 -23.27 -7.92
C THR A 125 -0.30 -21.75 -7.77
N VAL A 126 0.01 -21.04 -8.87
CA VAL A 126 -0.16 -19.58 -8.99
C VAL A 126 -1.53 -19.28 -9.61
N TRP A 127 -2.28 -18.34 -9.03
CA TRP A 127 -3.60 -17.96 -9.56
C TRP A 127 -3.51 -16.90 -10.66
N GLY A 128 -4.33 -17.07 -11.70
CA GLY A 128 -4.37 -16.17 -12.86
C GLY A 128 -3.25 -16.42 -13.87
N THR A 129 -3.16 -15.56 -14.90
CA THR A 129 -2.34 -15.79 -16.10
C THR A 129 -0.85 -15.46 -15.96
N GLY A 130 -0.40 -14.97 -14.80
CA GLY A 130 0.97 -14.51 -14.56
C GLY A 130 1.40 -13.21 -15.29
N LYS A 131 0.59 -12.68 -16.21
CA LYS A 131 0.94 -11.53 -17.08
C LYS A 131 1.01 -10.11 -16.42
N PRO A 132 0.38 -9.78 -15.26
CA PRO A 132 0.46 -8.44 -14.62
C PRO A 132 1.85 -8.03 -14.00
N ARG A 133 2.24 -6.71 -13.97
CA ARG A 133 3.66 -6.18 -13.82
C ARG A 133 4.00 -5.33 -12.53
N ARG A 134 5.29 -4.83 -12.29
CA ARG A 134 6.03 -4.45 -10.95
C ARG A 134 6.96 -3.08 -10.78
N GLN A 135 7.13 -1.95 -9.90
CA GLN A 135 6.71 -0.87 -8.74
C GLN A 135 5.79 -0.84 -7.25
N PHE A 136 5.47 -1.63 -6.07
CA PHE A 136 5.81 -2.70 -4.92
C PHE A 136 6.84 -2.43 -3.74
N ILE A 137 6.45 -2.15 -2.49
CA ILE A 137 7.36 -1.91 -1.33
C ILE A 137 8.31 -3.08 -1.08
N TYR A 138 9.58 -2.83 -0.76
CA TYR A 138 10.19 -3.61 0.33
C TYR A 138 10.10 -2.84 1.63
N SER A 139 9.27 -3.33 2.55
CA SER A 139 9.16 -2.77 3.89
C SER A 139 10.37 -3.24 4.70
N LEU A 140 11.32 -2.34 4.96
CA LEU A 140 12.32 -2.59 5.98
C LEU A 140 11.66 -2.33 7.34
N PHE A 141 11.93 -3.16 8.35
CA PHE A 141 11.61 -2.80 9.72
C PHE A 141 12.79 -2.03 10.33
N ASP A 142 13.10 -0.87 9.74
CA ASP A 142 14.16 0.05 10.19
C ASP A 142 13.54 1.06 11.16
N THR A 143 13.85 0.92 12.46
CA THR A 143 13.37 1.83 13.52
C THR A 143 13.92 3.26 13.39
N THR A 144 14.76 3.54 12.39
CA THR A 144 15.33 4.87 12.11
C THR A 144 14.76 5.55 10.85
N LYS A 145 13.92 4.88 10.02
CA LYS A 145 13.49 5.39 8.68
C LYS A 145 12.05 5.01 8.29
N ALA A 146 11.68 5.25 7.02
CA ALA A 146 10.41 4.89 6.35
C ALA A 146 10.64 4.58 4.85
N ASP A 147 9.74 3.82 4.19
CA ASP A 147 10.13 2.81 3.16
C ASP A 147 9.57 3.00 1.69
N GLY A 148 9.99 2.20 0.66
CA GLY A 148 9.67 2.38 -0.81
C GLY A 148 9.61 1.14 -1.80
N GLN A 149 9.22 1.31 -3.11
CA GLN A 149 8.40 0.38 -4.01
C GLN A 149 8.99 -0.47 -5.27
N PHE A 150 8.15 -1.19 -6.12
CA PHE A 150 8.10 -2.55 -6.98
C PHE A 150 6.75 -3.41 -7.73
N LYS A 151 5.38 -3.24 -8.26
CA LYS A 151 4.24 -2.28 -9.00
C LYS A 151 2.82 -2.33 -8.33
N LYS A 152 1.72 -1.57 -8.66
CA LYS A 152 1.12 -0.91 -9.91
C LYS A 152 1.88 0.29 -10.58
N THR A 153 1.63 0.61 -11.87
CA THR A 153 2.43 1.57 -12.69
C THR A 153 2.16 3.06 -12.43
N ALA A 154 2.64 3.58 -11.30
CA ALA A 154 2.69 5.01 -11.02
C ALA A 154 4.02 5.66 -11.49
N SER A 155 3.98 6.96 -11.75
CA SER A 155 5.16 7.82 -11.87
C SER A 155 5.82 7.98 -10.51
N ASN A 156 7.16 8.04 -10.47
CA ASN A 156 7.93 8.45 -9.30
C ASN A 156 8.73 9.74 -9.57
N ALA A 157 8.37 10.51 -10.60
CA ALA A 157 9.08 11.74 -10.99
C ALA A 157 9.15 12.76 -9.84
N LYS A 158 8.04 12.96 -9.11
CA LYS A 158 8.00 13.84 -7.93
C LYS A 158 8.96 13.38 -6.81
N LEU A 159 8.98 12.07 -6.52
CA LEU A 159 9.93 11.50 -5.57
C LEU A 159 11.38 11.66 -6.03
N ARG A 160 11.67 11.46 -7.32
CA ARG A 160 13.01 11.63 -7.91
C ARG A 160 13.46 13.08 -8.00
N HIS A 161 12.54 14.04 -8.05
CA HIS A 161 12.86 15.47 -7.95
C HIS A 161 13.36 15.83 -6.54
N TYR A 162 12.66 15.38 -5.49
CA TYR A 162 13.07 15.64 -4.10
C TYR A 162 14.24 14.77 -3.63
N LEU A 163 14.34 13.52 -4.10
CA LEU A 163 15.34 12.53 -3.68
C LEU A 163 15.97 11.83 -4.90
N PRO A 164 16.75 12.55 -5.73
CA PRO A 164 17.33 12.00 -6.95
C PRO A 164 18.24 10.79 -6.67
N ASN A 165 19.06 10.88 -5.62
CA ASN A 165 20.11 9.90 -5.31
C ASN A 165 19.62 8.70 -4.47
N PHE A 166 18.34 8.63 -4.08
CA PHE A 166 17.82 7.57 -3.22
C PHE A 166 17.89 6.19 -3.89
N GLN A 167 18.49 5.21 -3.21
CA GLN A 167 18.60 3.84 -3.69
C GLN A 167 17.56 2.95 -3.01
N PHE A 168 16.78 2.23 -3.81
CA PHE A 168 15.85 1.21 -3.33
C PHE A 168 16.59 -0.12 -3.16
N THR A 169 16.23 -0.90 -2.14
CA THR A 169 16.73 -2.28 -1.98
C THR A 169 16.45 -3.09 -3.25
N PRO A 170 17.46 -3.77 -3.85
CA PRO A 170 17.25 -4.57 -5.04
C PRO A 170 16.14 -5.62 -4.84
N PHE A 171 15.16 -5.68 -5.75
CA PHE A 171 13.95 -6.50 -5.56
C PHE A 171 14.25 -7.99 -5.25
N ARG A 172 15.30 -8.57 -5.85
CA ARG A 172 15.73 -9.96 -5.56
C ARG A 172 16.28 -10.13 -4.13
N GLN A 173 16.97 -9.12 -3.60
CA GLN A 173 17.45 -9.10 -2.23
C GLN A 173 16.28 -8.98 -1.25
N ALA A 174 15.40 -7.99 -1.46
CA ALA A 174 14.19 -7.79 -0.67
C ALA A 174 13.30 -9.05 -0.57
N VAL A 175 13.07 -9.74 -1.69
CA VAL A 175 12.32 -11.00 -1.69
C VAL A 175 13.07 -12.11 -0.93
N LYS A 176 14.40 -12.23 -1.11
CA LYS A 176 15.21 -13.20 -0.36
C LYS A 176 15.10 -12.96 1.15
N GLU A 177 15.28 -11.73 1.60
CA GLU A 177 15.20 -11.33 3.01
C GLU A 177 13.80 -11.57 3.59
N THR A 178 12.73 -11.25 2.84
CA THR A 178 11.35 -11.55 3.25
C THR A 178 11.10 -13.06 3.39
N CYS A 179 11.56 -13.87 2.43
CA CYS A 179 11.46 -15.33 2.50
C CYS A 179 12.24 -15.91 3.68
N THR A 180 13.44 -15.39 3.96
CA THR A 180 14.23 -15.78 5.14
C THR A 180 13.50 -15.41 6.42
N TRP A 181 13.03 -14.16 6.57
CA TRP A 181 12.27 -13.73 7.74
C TRP A 181 11.03 -14.60 7.98
N PHE A 182 10.23 -14.87 6.93
CA PHE A 182 9.03 -15.69 7.04
C PHE A 182 9.36 -17.14 7.43
N SER A 183 10.42 -17.72 6.88
CA SER A 183 10.84 -19.08 7.21
C SER A 183 11.32 -19.20 8.66
N THR A 184 12.07 -18.20 9.15
CA THR A 184 12.56 -18.15 10.55
C THR A 184 11.45 -17.86 11.56
N ASN A 185 10.49 -17.00 11.19
CA ASN A 185 9.41 -16.55 12.08
C ASN A 185 8.07 -17.24 11.81
N TYR A 186 8.06 -18.38 11.12
CA TYR A 186 6.83 -19.00 10.62
C TYR A 186 5.77 -19.24 11.71
N ALA A 187 6.19 -19.59 12.93
CA ALA A 187 5.28 -19.78 14.06
C ALA A 187 4.49 -18.51 14.42
N SER A 188 5.17 -17.36 14.55
CA SER A 188 4.59 -16.07 14.94
C SER A 188 4.09 -15.22 13.77
N ALA A 189 4.44 -15.56 12.53
CA ALA A 189 3.95 -14.89 11.33
C ALA A 189 2.42 -15.03 11.18
N ARG A 190 1.78 -13.94 10.73
CA ARG A 190 0.35 -13.88 10.37
C ARG A 190 0.14 -14.67 9.09
N LYS A 191 -0.65 -15.74 9.16
CA LYS A 191 -0.85 -16.76 8.12
C LYS A 191 -2.24 -17.35 8.25
#